data_AF-A0A2V8LY43-F1
#
_entry.id   AF-A0A2V8LY43-F1
#
_cell.length_a   1.000
_cell.length_b   1.000
_cell.length_c   1.000
_cell.angle_alpha   90.00
_cell.angle_beta   90.00
_cell.angle_gamma   90.00
#
_symmetry.space_group_name_H-M   'P 1'
#
loop_
_entity.id
_entity.type
_entity.pdbx_description
1 polymer ?
#
loop_
_entity_poly.entity_id
_entity_poly.type
_entity_poly.pdbx_seq_one_letter_code
_entity_poly.pdbx_strand_id
1 'polypeptide(L)'
;MTGVTIANRSLINQRATCPGVITDLVTHAVIYNHPNEQAQERVPGAETVRARRMTTNLMGLGFVECISNTTLQNIPNGQPTGMKGQLTTVPVAEANGALRVGRFGWKSQDASLLTFSGGAYLNEMGITNRFNLQEVTTLCDDVSDNTPCTSNPQVICGEDKDNDIDAFARFMRATKAPSRDSRLAATASAQAGASLFHSAGCDICHMATLTTAPAGTLINGGAFTVPAALGNKNIHPYSDFLLHDVGTGDGIAQVIDPNTGQLDQTMKNKMRTAPLWGVRTRNELMHDGLNYTRNEAILRHANEANGVINFYRNLSTTQKNQLIDFLNSL
;
A
#
# COMPACT_ATOMS: atom_id res chain seq x y z
N MET A 1 8.25 -16.85 -33.30
CA MET A 1 8.64 -16.03 -32.13
C MET A 1 8.27 -16.79 -30.88
N THR A 2 9.25 -17.31 -30.15
CA THR A 2 9.06 -17.95 -28.85
C THR A 2 8.82 -16.87 -27.82
N GLY A 3 7.58 -16.73 -27.36
CA GLY A 3 7.24 -15.80 -26.28
C GLY A 3 7.88 -16.25 -24.97
N VAL A 4 8.53 -15.33 -24.26
CA VAL A 4 9.03 -15.57 -22.91
C VAL A 4 7.84 -15.53 -21.95
N THR A 5 7.64 -16.62 -21.22
CA THR A 5 6.65 -16.74 -20.15
C THR A 5 7.35 -16.37 -18.85
N ILE A 6 6.99 -15.23 -18.25
CA ILE A 6 7.46 -14.85 -16.92
C ILE A 6 6.47 -15.44 -15.91
N ALA A 7 6.93 -16.40 -15.10
CA ALA A 7 6.13 -16.96 -14.03
C ALA A 7 6.15 -16.04 -12.79
N ASN A 8 4.99 -15.86 -12.14
CA ASN A 8 4.80 -15.24 -10.81
C ASN A 8 4.79 -13.70 -10.68
N ARG A 9 4.30 -12.88 -11.64
CA ARG A 9 4.15 -11.42 -11.40
C ARG A 9 2.88 -10.77 -11.96
N SER A 10 2.42 -9.72 -11.26
CA SER A 10 1.19 -8.94 -11.55
C SER A 10 1.34 -7.41 -11.41
N LEU A 11 2.43 -6.81 -11.91
CA LEU A 11 2.55 -5.35 -12.03
C LEU A 11 3.25 -5.01 -13.36
N ILE A 12 2.56 -4.28 -14.24
CA ILE A 12 3.11 -3.87 -15.53
C ILE A 12 4.03 -2.67 -15.28
N ASN A 13 5.33 -2.92 -15.34
CA ASN A 13 6.37 -1.90 -15.38
C ASN A 13 6.41 -1.28 -16.80
N GLN A 14 6.46 0.05 -16.92
CA GLN A 14 6.52 0.74 -18.22
C GLN A 14 7.78 0.41 -19.04
N ARG A 15 8.80 -0.23 -18.47
CA ARG A 15 9.93 -0.80 -19.22
C ARG A 15 9.63 -2.10 -19.98
N ALA A 16 8.46 -2.70 -19.77
CA ALA A 16 7.97 -3.77 -20.66
C ALA A 16 7.66 -3.26 -22.09
N THR A 17 7.67 -1.94 -22.31
CA THR A 17 7.56 -1.32 -23.64
C THR A 17 8.93 -1.30 -24.32
N CYS A 18 9.29 -2.40 -25.00
CA CYS A 18 10.58 -2.54 -25.67
C CYS A 18 10.79 -1.47 -26.76
N PRO A 19 11.93 -0.74 -26.79
CA PRO A 19 12.51 -0.27 -28.04
C PRO A 19 13.23 -1.44 -28.72
N GLY A 20 12.93 -1.71 -29.98
CA GLY A 20 13.72 -2.62 -30.81
C GLY A 20 15.11 -2.02 -31.00
N VAL A 21 16.12 -2.59 -30.35
CA VAL A 21 17.50 -2.13 -30.51
C VAL A 21 18.06 -2.72 -31.80
N ILE A 22 18.36 -1.87 -32.78
CA ILE A 22 19.08 -2.25 -34.00
C ILE A 22 20.44 -1.57 -33.94
N THR A 23 21.51 -2.36 -34.07
CA THR A 23 22.85 -1.78 -34.29
C THR A 23 23.02 -1.50 -35.77
N ASP A 24 23.28 -0.25 -36.12
CA ASP A 24 23.64 0.12 -37.48
C ASP A 24 24.96 -0.59 -37.84
N LEU A 25 24.93 -1.45 -38.85
CA LEU A 25 26.08 -2.27 -39.25
C LEU A 25 27.22 -1.47 -39.92
N VAL A 26 26.99 -0.20 -40.23
CA VAL A 26 27.94 0.69 -40.90
C VAL A 26 28.53 1.69 -39.91
N THR A 27 27.68 2.35 -39.12
CA THR A 27 28.10 3.37 -38.15
C THR A 27 28.35 2.81 -36.75
N HIS A 28 27.96 1.56 -36.50
CA HIS A 28 27.95 0.92 -35.18
C HIS A 28 27.12 1.68 -34.13
N ALA A 29 26.27 2.62 -34.56
CA ALA A 29 25.38 3.34 -33.67
C ALA A 29 24.24 2.43 -33.19
N VAL A 30 23.90 2.55 -31.91
CA VAL A 30 22.72 1.90 -31.32
C VAL A 30 21.49 2.72 -31.71
N ILE A 31 20.60 2.15 -32.51
CA ILE A 31 19.33 2.77 -32.91
C ILE A 31 18.22 2.14 -32.07
N TYR A 32 17.55 2.97 -31.27
CA TYR A 32 16.33 2.60 -30.56
C TYR A 32 15.15 2.73 -31.53
N ASN A 33 14.84 1.64 -32.24
CA ASN A 33 13.65 1.56 -33.08
C ASN A 33 12.45 1.24 -32.19
N HIS A 34 11.66 2.23 -31.76
CA HIS A 34 10.38 1.94 -31.13
C HIS A 34 9.59 1.04 -32.08
N PRO A 35 9.36 -0.25 -31.77
CA PRO A 35 8.64 -1.10 -32.67
C PRO A 35 7.25 -0.47 -32.81
N ASN A 36 6.87 -0.17 -34.05
CA ASN A 36 5.48 0.16 -34.39
C ASN A 36 4.53 -1.02 -34.06
N GLU A 37 5.08 -2.15 -33.61
CA GLU A 37 4.42 -3.34 -33.14
C GLU A 37 4.47 -3.37 -31.60
N GLN A 38 3.29 -3.30 -31.00
CA GLN A 38 3.08 -3.39 -29.56
C GLN A 38 3.72 -4.69 -29.02
N ALA A 39 4.81 -4.57 -28.25
CA ALA A 39 5.22 -5.65 -27.36
C ALA A 39 4.09 -5.85 -26.34
N GLN A 40 3.21 -6.82 -26.61
CA GLN A 40 2.18 -7.21 -25.64
C GLN A 40 2.77 -8.25 -24.72
N GLU A 41 2.98 -7.88 -23.46
CA GLU A 41 3.18 -8.84 -22.40
C GLU A 41 1.96 -9.75 -22.32
N ARG A 42 2.14 -11.03 -22.63
CA ARG A 42 1.09 -12.03 -22.52
C ARG A 42 1.24 -12.72 -21.19
N VAL A 43 0.31 -12.46 -20.28
CA VAL A 43 0.19 -13.24 -19.05
C VAL A 43 -0.11 -14.71 -19.46
N PRO A 44 0.76 -15.66 -19.11
CA PRO A 44 0.61 -17.06 -19.50
C PRO A 44 -0.72 -17.65 -19.04
N GLY A 45 -1.15 -18.74 -19.70
CA GLY A 45 -2.31 -19.52 -19.26
C GLY A 45 -2.09 -20.28 -17.94
N ALA A 46 -0.85 -20.35 -17.45
CA ALA A 46 -0.50 -20.98 -16.18
C ALA A 46 -0.83 -20.13 -14.95
N GLU A 47 -1.02 -18.82 -15.12
CA GLU A 47 -1.36 -17.92 -14.02
C GLU A 47 -2.82 -18.14 -13.61
N THR A 48 -3.02 -18.61 -12.37
CA THR A 48 -4.35 -18.98 -11.85
C THR A 48 -5.05 -17.82 -11.13
N VAL A 49 -4.35 -16.70 -10.90
CA VAL A 49 -4.88 -15.52 -10.22
C VAL A 49 -4.47 -14.25 -10.97
N ARG A 50 -5.43 -13.36 -11.20
CA ARG A 50 -5.21 -12.00 -11.75
C ARG A 50 -6.05 -11.01 -10.97
N ALA A 51 -5.46 -9.89 -10.59
CA ALA A 51 -6.13 -8.88 -9.78
C ALA A 51 -5.81 -7.48 -10.29
N ARG A 52 -6.81 -6.60 -10.22
CA ARG A 52 -6.61 -5.15 -10.35
C ARG A 52 -6.54 -4.57 -8.95
N ARG A 53 -5.56 -3.70 -8.71
CA ARG A 53 -5.45 -2.92 -7.47
C ARG A 53 -5.34 -1.44 -7.79
N MET A 54 -6.04 -0.62 -7.03
CA MET A 54 -6.00 0.83 -7.08
C MET A 54 -4.70 1.36 -6.45
N THR A 55 -4.17 2.46 -6.95
CA THR A 55 -3.03 3.13 -6.31
C THR A 55 -3.44 3.64 -4.92
N THR A 56 -2.61 3.33 -3.92
CA THR A 56 -2.88 3.74 -2.53
C THR A 56 -2.67 5.24 -2.32
N ASN A 57 -3.25 5.80 -1.26
CA ASN A 57 -3.02 7.19 -0.87
C ASN A 57 -1.62 7.37 -0.25
N LEU A 58 -0.87 8.39 -0.68
CA LEU A 58 0.44 8.75 -0.11
C LEU A 58 0.36 9.81 0.99
N MET A 59 -0.78 10.48 1.14
CA MET A 59 -0.95 11.59 2.07
C MET A 59 -1.01 11.12 3.54
N GLY A 60 -0.18 11.70 4.39
CA GLY A 60 -0.16 11.43 5.84
C GLY A 60 0.61 10.17 6.23
N LEU A 61 1.26 9.49 5.29
CA LEU A 61 1.97 8.24 5.57
C LEU A 61 3.18 8.42 6.49
N GLY A 62 3.76 9.63 6.59
CA GLY A 62 4.80 9.92 7.59
C GLY A 62 4.33 9.66 9.02
N PHE A 63 3.07 9.98 9.34
CA PHE A 63 2.50 9.64 10.64
C PHE A 63 2.27 8.13 10.79
N VAL A 64 1.81 7.46 9.73
CA VAL A 64 1.57 6.01 9.72
C VAL A 64 2.87 5.23 9.94
N GLU A 65 3.97 5.67 9.33
CA GLU A 65 5.30 5.07 9.55
C GLU A 65 5.69 5.12 11.04
N CYS A 66 5.35 6.22 11.70
CA CYS A 66 5.66 6.51 13.09
C CYS A 66 4.73 5.82 14.10
N ILE A 67 3.74 5.03 13.68
CA ILE A 67 2.97 4.19 14.60
C ILE A 67 3.89 3.09 15.14
N SER A 68 3.87 2.85 16.45
CA SER A 68 4.73 1.84 17.07
C SER A 68 4.26 0.41 16.75
N ASN A 69 5.19 -0.55 16.69
CA ASN A 69 4.83 -1.97 16.52
C ASN A 69 3.88 -2.42 17.63
N THR A 70 4.15 -2.02 18.89
CA THR A 70 3.32 -2.37 20.05
C THR A 70 1.90 -1.85 19.91
N THR A 71 1.71 -0.65 19.36
CA THR A 71 0.37 -0.11 19.08
C THR A 71 -0.38 -1.04 18.14
N LEU A 72 0.20 -1.42 17.00
CA LEU A 72 -0.45 -2.30 16.02
C LEU A 72 -0.65 -3.72 16.57
N GLN A 73 0.32 -4.25 17.31
CA GLN A 73 0.26 -5.58 17.93
C GLN A 73 -0.85 -5.73 18.96
N ASN A 74 -1.22 -4.63 19.63
CA ASN A 74 -2.25 -4.66 20.67
C ASN A 74 -3.68 -4.56 20.09
N ILE A 75 -3.85 -4.08 18.86
CA ILE A 75 -5.19 -3.88 18.26
C ILE A 75 -6.02 -5.18 18.22
N PRO A 76 -5.48 -6.34 17.76
CA PRO A 76 -6.26 -7.59 17.71
C PRO A 76 -6.74 -8.09 19.08
N ASN A 77 -6.16 -7.63 20.19
CA ASN A 77 -6.62 -8.00 21.53
C ASN A 77 -7.92 -7.29 21.91
N GLY A 78 -8.19 -6.11 21.35
CA GLY A 78 -9.44 -5.37 21.53
C GLY A 78 -10.53 -5.72 20.51
N GLN A 79 -10.19 -6.46 19.45
CA GLN A 79 -11.13 -6.86 18.41
C GLN A 79 -11.85 -8.18 18.78
N PRO A 80 -13.15 -8.34 18.43
CA PRO A 80 -13.87 -9.60 18.59
C PRO A 80 -13.18 -10.75 17.84
N THR A 81 -13.28 -11.99 18.34
CA THR A 81 -12.59 -13.18 17.78
C THR A 81 -12.76 -13.37 16.27
N GLY A 82 -13.94 -13.04 15.72
CA GLY A 82 -14.22 -13.15 14.28
C GLY A 82 -13.83 -11.94 13.43
N MET A 83 -13.21 -10.92 14.02
CA MET A 83 -12.84 -9.65 13.38
C MET A 83 -11.40 -9.25 13.74
N LYS A 84 -10.57 -10.19 14.18
CA LYS A 84 -9.19 -9.92 14.55
C LYS A 84 -8.33 -9.73 13.30
N GLY A 85 -7.75 -8.54 13.19
CA GLY A 85 -6.82 -8.21 12.11
C GLY A 85 -5.56 -9.04 12.20
N GLN A 86 -5.09 -9.48 11.04
CA GLN A 86 -3.81 -10.16 10.91
C GLN A 86 -2.70 -9.14 10.71
N LEU A 87 -1.64 -9.29 11.51
CA LEU A 87 -0.40 -8.53 11.37
C LEU A 87 0.51 -9.23 10.37
N THR A 88 1.29 -8.44 9.64
CA THR A 88 2.45 -8.93 8.88
C THR A 88 3.72 -8.46 9.55
N THR A 89 4.78 -9.25 9.44
CA THR A 89 6.14 -8.86 9.86
C THR A 89 7.04 -8.94 8.65
N VAL A 90 7.63 -7.81 8.26
CA VAL A 90 8.35 -7.65 6.99
C VAL A 90 9.74 -7.05 7.22
N PRO A 91 10.73 -7.39 6.40
CA PRO A 91 12.07 -6.82 6.50
C PRO A 91 12.06 -5.34 6.12
N VAL A 92 12.92 -4.56 6.79
CA VAL A 92 13.19 -3.16 6.46
C VAL A 92 14.54 -3.08 5.75
N ALA A 93 14.54 -2.69 4.48
CA ALA A 93 15.73 -2.71 3.63
C ALA A 93 16.82 -1.77 4.14
N GLU A 94 16.45 -0.56 4.56
CA GLU A 94 17.40 0.41 5.12
C GLU A 94 17.97 0.03 6.50
N ALA A 95 17.55 -1.11 7.06
CA ALA A 95 17.97 -1.62 8.35
C ALA A 95 18.49 -3.07 8.25
N ASN A 96 19.11 -3.41 7.11
CA ASN A 96 19.70 -4.73 6.86
C ASN A 96 18.72 -5.90 7.10
N GLY A 97 17.45 -5.71 6.74
CA GLY A 97 16.42 -6.74 6.87
C GLY A 97 15.85 -6.90 8.28
N ALA A 98 16.16 -5.98 9.22
CA ALA A 98 15.51 -5.97 10.52
C ALA A 98 13.98 -5.97 10.38
N LEU A 99 13.31 -6.82 11.14
CA LEU A 99 11.88 -7.07 11.01
C LEU A 99 11.04 -5.98 11.68
N ARG A 100 9.93 -5.61 11.03
CA ARG A 100 8.97 -4.62 11.54
C ARG A 100 7.55 -4.95 11.10
N VAL A 101 6.55 -4.53 11.87
CA VAL A 101 5.14 -4.75 11.51
C VAL A 101 4.81 -4.00 10.22
N GLY A 102 4.31 -4.70 9.21
CA GLY A 102 3.93 -4.10 7.93
C GLY A 102 2.71 -3.19 8.03
N ARG A 103 2.64 -2.16 7.18
CA ARG A 103 1.57 -1.13 7.20
C ARG A 103 1.37 -0.36 5.89
N PHE A 104 2.21 -0.60 4.89
CA PHE A 104 2.11 0.01 3.57
C PHE A 104 1.83 -1.04 2.48
N GLY A 105 1.29 -0.59 1.35
CA GLY A 105 0.72 -1.46 0.33
C GLY A 105 -0.66 -2.03 0.70
N TRP A 106 -1.25 -2.85 -0.17
CA TRP A 106 -2.56 -3.48 0.07
C TRP A 106 -2.49 -4.72 0.97
N LYS A 107 -1.32 -5.33 1.07
CA LYS A 107 -1.08 -6.54 1.86
C LYS A 107 -0.17 -6.28 3.06
N SER A 108 0.00 -5.02 3.45
CA SER A 108 0.93 -4.61 4.51
C SER A 108 2.33 -5.19 4.25
N GLN A 109 2.77 -5.22 2.99
CA GLN A 109 4.01 -5.89 2.60
C GLN A 109 5.26 -5.04 2.85
N ASP A 110 5.09 -3.76 3.19
CA ASP A 110 6.18 -2.85 3.55
C ASP A 110 5.94 -2.19 4.92
N ALA A 111 7.02 -1.90 5.66
CA ALA A 111 6.96 -1.32 7.00
C ALA A 111 7.55 0.10 7.12
N SER A 112 8.38 0.51 6.17
CA SER A 112 8.97 1.86 6.09
C SER A 112 8.68 2.51 4.75
N LEU A 113 8.67 3.85 4.73
CA LEU A 113 8.43 4.61 3.50
C LEU A 113 9.62 4.53 2.53
N LEU A 114 10.84 4.32 3.03
CA LEU A 114 12.01 4.18 2.18
C LEU A 114 12.05 2.81 1.49
N THR A 115 11.77 1.72 2.22
CA THR A 115 11.60 0.38 1.60
C THR A 115 10.44 0.41 0.59
N PHE A 116 9.30 1.00 0.96
CA PHE A 116 8.15 1.17 0.04
C PHE A 116 8.51 1.96 -1.23
N SER A 117 9.28 3.06 -1.09
CA SER A 117 9.74 3.86 -2.24
C SER A 117 10.65 3.07 -3.17
N GLY A 118 11.63 2.35 -2.62
CA GLY A 118 12.54 1.52 -3.42
C GLY A 118 11.81 0.38 -4.13
N GLY A 119 10.82 -0.22 -3.46
CA GLY A 119 9.95 -1.22 -4.09
C GLY A 119 9.10 -0.65 -5.22
N ALA A 120 8.55 0.57 -5.06
CA ALA A 120 7.75 1.23 -6.09
C ALA A 120 8.59 1.66 -7.30
N TYR A 121 9.80 2.18 -7.08
CA TYR A 121 10.74 2.49 -8.17
C TYR A 121 10.96 1.27 -9.07
N LEU A 122 11.23 0.12 -8.47
CA LEU A 122 11.40 -1.11 -9.22
C LEU A 122 10.09 -1.59 -9.87
N ASN A 123 9.05 -1.82 -9.07
CA ASN A 123 7.87 -2.56 -9.53
C ASN A 123 6.86 -1.71 -10.31
N GLU A 124 6.89 -0.38 -10.19
CA GLU A 124 5.95 0.52 -10.88
C GLU A 124 6.65 1.33 -11.99
N MET A 125 7.92 1.71 -11.80
CA MET A 125 8.64 2.59 -12.73
C MET A 125 9.75 1.88 -13.52
N GLY A 126 10.23 0.72 -13.06
CA GLY A 126 11.37 0.02 -13.65
C GLY A 126 12.68 0.73 -13.44
N ILE A 127 12.94 1.16 -12.22
CA ILE A 127 14.19 1.81 -11.85
C ILE A 127 14.81 1.01 -10.72
N THR A 128 15.94 0.37 -11.01
CA THR A 128 16.72 -0.31 -9.97
C THR A 128 17.32 0.70 -9.00
N ASN A 129 17.50 0.27 -7.76
CA ASN A 129 18.01 1.10 -6.68
C ASN A 129 18.87 0.28 -5.73
N ARG A 130 19.56 0.92 -4.78
CA ARG A 130 20.45 0.25 -3.82
C ARG A 130 19.83 -0.89 -2.99
N PHE A 131 18.51 -0.96 -2.89
CA PHE A 131 17.81 -2.07 -2.22
C PHE A 131 17.31 -3.13 -3.19
N ASN A 132 17.22 -2.82 -4.47
CA ASN A 132 16.63 -3.64 -5.52
C ASN A 132 17.47 -3.52 -6.80
N LEU A 133 18.56 -4.29 -6.89
CA LEU A 133 19.54 -4.26 -7.98
C LEU A 133 19.24 -5.25 -9.11
N GLN A 134 18.05 -5.85 -9.10
CA GLN A 134 17.63 -6.82 -10.11
C GLN A 134 16.28 -6.40 -10.62
N GLU A 135 16.18 -6.22 -11.94
CA GLU A 135 14.91 -5.90 -12.58
C GLU A 135 13.87 -7.02 -12.40
N VAL A 136 12.59 -6.65 -12.46
CA VAL A 136 11.45 -7.58 -12.36
C VAL A 136 11.27 -8.42 -13.62
N THR A 137 11.86 -7.98 -14.73
CA THR A 137 11.85 -8.63 -16.03
C THR A 137 13.23 -8.50 -16.66
N THR A 138 13.72 -9.58 -17.29
CA THR A 138 14.93 -9.52 -18.11
C THR A 138 14.61 -9.25 -19.58
N LEU A 139 13.32 -9.10 -19.93
CA LEU A 139 12.90 -8.78 -21.29
C LEU A 139 13.22 -7.32 -21.56
N CYS A 140 14.05 -7.08 -22.58
CA CYS A 140 14.45 -5.73 -23.00
C CYS A 140 15.20 -4.95 -21.89
N ASP A 141 15.84 -5.66 -20.96
CA ASP A 141 16.70 -5.11 -19.92
C ASP A 141 18.12 -4.88 -20.49
N ASP A 142 18.35 -3.68 -21.03
CA ASP A 142 19.60 -3.26 -21.67
C ASP A 142 20.44 -2.31 -20.79
N VAL A 143 19.95 -1.95 -19.60
CA VAL A 143 20.63 -1.02 -18.69
C VAL A 143 21.43 -1.80 -17.65
N SER A 144 22.62 -1.31 -17.31
CA SER A 144 23.44 -1.95 -16.29
C SER A 144 23.05 -1.48 -14.88
N ASP A 145 22.63 -2.42 -14.05
CA ASP A 145 22.28 -2.20 -12.64
C ASP A 145 23.48 -2.18 -11.68
N ASN A 146 24.71 -2.10 -12.20
CA ASN A 146 25.94 -2.11 -11.39
C ASN A 146 26.51 -0.71 -11.13
N THR A 147 25.74 0.35 -11.42
CA THR A 147 26.20 1.74 -11.25
C THR A 147 26.35 2.08 -9.76
N PRO A 148 27.52 2.57 -9.30
CA PRO A 148 27.72 3.02 -7.93
C PRO A 148 26.92 4.29 -7.60
N CYS A 149 26.56 4.47 -6.33
CA CYS A 149 25.91 5.69 -5.88
C CYS A 149 26.86 6.89 -5.97
N THR A 150 26.37 8.04 -6.46
CA THR A 150 27.10 9.32 -6.50
C THR A 150 27.58 9.74 -5.10
N SER A 151 26.76 9.49 -4.09
CA SER A 151 27.06 9.87 -2.69
C SER A 151 27.98 8.89 -1.95
N ASN A 152 28.10 7.65 -2.43
CA ASN A 152 28.96 6.64 -1.85
C ASN A 152 29.35 5.60 -2.92
N PRO A 153 30.53 5.73 -3.55
CA PRO A 153 30.98 4.82 -4.60
C PRO A 153 31.20 3.36 -4.15
N GLN A 154 31.14 3.06 -2.85
CA GLN A 154 31.22 1.68 -2.33
C GLN A 154 29.87 0.96 -2.32
N VAL A 155 28.77 1.68 -2.56
CA VAL A 155 27.42 1.13 -2.62
C VAL A 155 26.97 1.16 -4.07
N ILE A 156 26.43 0.04 -4.55
CA ILE A 156 25.80 -0.04 -5.87
C ILE A 156 24.37 0.46 -5.73
N CYS A 157 24.01 1.44 -6.55
CA CYS A 157 22.69 2.05 -6.59
C CYS A 157 21.87 1.64 -7.81
N GLY A 158 22.45 0.89 -8.75
CA GLY A 158 21.78 0.66 -10.03
C GLY A 158 21.46 1.99 -10.70
N GLU A 159 20.29 2.10 -11.29
CA GLU A 159 19.90 3.29 -12.05
C GLU A 159 19.63 4.53 -11.18
N ASP A 160 19.29 4.34 -9.90
CA ASP A 160 19.10 5.41 -8.93
C ASP A 160 20.41 5.89 -8.29
N LYS A 161 21.40 6.28 -9.10
CA LYS A 161 22.74 6.68 -8.62
C LYS A 161 22.72 7.82 -7.60
N ASP A 162 21.72 8.70 -7.64
CA ASP A 162 21.62 9.89 -6.79
C ASP A 162 20.81 9.64 -5.51
N ASN A 163 20.31 8.42 -5.29
CA ASN A 163 19.46 8.02 -4.16
C ASN A 163 18.15 8.83 -4.09
N ASP A 164 17.49 9.01 -5.22
CA ASP A 164 16.21 9.72 -5.33
C ASP A 164 15.11 9.03 -4.52
N ILE A 165 15.20 7.72 -4.24
CA ILE A 165 14.27 7.04 -3.34
C ILE A 165 14.25 7.65 -1.93
N ASP A 166 15.34 8.28 -1.47
CA ASP A 166 15.38 9.00 -0.18
C ASP A 166 14.62 10.32 -0.26
N ALA A 167 14.77 11.04 -1.37
CA ALA A 167 14.04 12.27 -1.62
C ALA A 167 12.54 11.97 -1.72
N PHE A 168 12.17 10.88 -2.41
CA PHE A 168 10.79 10.46 -2.56
C PHE A 168 10.16 10.01 -1.23
N ALA A 169 10.88 9.20 -0.44
CA ALA A 169 10.44 8.83 0.91
C ALA A 169 10.29 10.05 1.82
N ARG A 170 11.21 11.02 1.73
CA ARG A 170 11.15 12.28 2.50
C ARG A 170 9.95 13.14 2.08
N PHE A 171 9.66 13.22 0.79
CA PHE A 171 8.47 13.90 0.28
C PHE A 171 7.20 13.27 0.86
N MET A 172 7.06 11.94 0.80
CA MET A 172 5.91 11.23 1.39
C MET A 172 5.79 11.48 2.90
N ARG A 173 6.90 11.44 3.65
CA ARG A 173 6.93 11.75 5.08
C ARG A 173 6.49 13.17 5.41
N ALA A 174 6.71 14.13 4.50
CA ALA A 174 6.35 15.53 4.68
C ALA A 174 4.89 15.84 4.30
N THR A 175 4.19 14.91 3.65
CA THR A 175 2.77 15.11 3.30
C THR A 175 1.89 15.19 4.55
N LYS A 176 0.92 16.10 4.53
CA LYS A 176 -0.11 16.18 5.57
C LYS A 176 -1.12 15.05 5.40
N ALA A 177 -1.69 14.59 6.50
CA ALA A 177 -2.91 13.79 6.45
C ALA A 177 -4.03 14.61 5.78
N PRO A 178 -4.90 13.98 4.98
CA PRO A 178 -6.09 14.65 4.45
C PRO A 178 -6.90 15.26 5.60
N SER A 179 -7.26 16.55 5.48
CA SER A 179 -8.06 17.22 6.50
C SER A 179 -9.50 16.72 6.46
N ARG A 180 -10.17 16.66 7.61
CA ARG A 180 -11.62 16.46 7.69
C ARG A 180 -12.35 17.74 7.25
N ASP A 181 -13.48 17.62 6.57
CA ASP A 181 -14.37 18.77 6.31
C ASP A 181 -15.07 19.15 7.62
N SER A 182 -14.60 20.23 8.24
CA SER A 182 -15.10 20.69 9.54
C SER A 182 -16.54 21.23 9.46
N ARG A 183 -16.99 21.75 8.32
CA ARG A 183 -18.34 22.28 8.17
C ARG A 183 -19.33 21.12 8.07
N LEU A 184 -19.05 20.14 7.23
CA LEU A 184 -19.90 18.96 7.10
C LEU A 184 -19.91 18.16 8.39
N ALA A 185 -18.75 17.98 9.02
CA ALA A 185 -18.62 17.29 10.32
C ALA A 185 -19.41 17.97 11.46
N ALA A 186 -19.67 19.28 11.37
CA ALA A 186 -20.44 20.01 12.37
C ALA A 186 -21.97 19.88 12.19
N THR A 187 -22.44 19.29 11.08
CA THR A 187 -23.88 19.08 10.87
C THR A 187 -24.43 18.00 11.79
N ALA A 188 -25.69 18.15 12.20
CA ALA A 188 -26.38 17.12 13.00
C ALA A 188 -26.42 15.75 12.27
N SER A 189 -26.48 15.77 10.94
CA SER A 189 -26.45 14.55 10.11
C SER A 189 -25.13 13.79 10.26
N ALA A 190 -23.99 14.47 10.05
CA ALA A 190 -22.67 13.84 10.15
C ALA A 190 -22.33 13.43 11.60
N GLN A 191 -22.81 14.15 12.61
CA GLN A 191 -22.65 13.77 14.01
C GLN A 191 -23.44 12.50 14.34
N ALA A 192 -24.70 12.40 13.90
CA ALA A 192 -25.49 11.18 14.02
C ALA A 192 -24.83 10.02 13.25
N GLY A 193 -24.28 10.30 12.07
CA GLY A 193 -23.52 9.34 11.27
C GLY A 193 -22.28 8.79 11.96
N ALA A 194 -21.52 9.64 12.67
CA ALA A 194 -20.37 9.21 13.45
C ALA A 194 -20.78 8.25 14.59
N SER A 195 -21.89 8.54 15.27
CA SER A 195 -22.45 7.64 16.28
C SER A 195 -22.91 6.31 15.67
N LEU A 196 -23.56 6.34 14.51
CA LEU A 196 -23.97 5.13 13.79
C LEU A 196 -22.77 4.30 13.32
N PHE A 197 -21.68 4.95 12.89
CA PHE A 197 -20.44 4.29 12.49
C PHE A 197 -19.85 3.46 13.66
N HIS A 198 -19.84 4.05 14.86
CA HIS A 198 -19.44 3.36 16.08
C HIS A 198 -20.43 2.24 16.47
N SER A 199 -21.74 2.54 16.53
CA SER A 199 -22.76 1.56 16.94
C SER A 199 -22.87 0.36 15.98
N ALA A 200 -22.60 0.55 14.69
CA ALA A 200 -22.54 -0.53 13.72
C ALA A 200 -21.32 -1.43 13.89
N GLY A 201 -20.26 -0.94 14.55
CA GLY A 201 -18.97 -1.62 14.69
C GLY A 201 -18.02 -1.38 13.52
N CYS A 202 -18.21 -0.32 12.71
CA CYS A 202 -17.28 -0.01 11.61
C CYS A 202 -15.88 0.31 12.13
N ASP A 203 -15.79 0.94 13.31
CA ASP A 203 -14.55 1.36 13.95
C ASP A 203 -13.76 0.23 14.64
N ILE A 204 -14.27 -1.01 14.61
CA ILE A 204 -13.53 -2.21 15.02
C ILE A 204 -12.28 -2.38 14.15
N CYS A 205 -12.41 -2.19 12.84
CA CYS A 205 -11.29 -2.18 11.88
C CYS A 205 -10.92 -0.75 11.47
N HIS A 206 -11.91 0.11 11.22
CA HIS A 206 -11.68 1.50 10.85
C HIS A 206 -11.48 2.41 12.07
N MET A 207 -10.51 2.06 12.91
CA MET A 207 -10.23 2.74 14.18
C MET A 207 -10.02 4.23 14.00
N ALA A 208 -10.84 5.02 14.71
CA ALA A 208 -10.90 6.46 14.50
C ALA A 208 -9.61 7.21 14.84
N THR A 209 -8.83 6.72 15.81
CA THR A 209 -7.63 7.41 16.29
C THR A 209 -6.49 6.44 16.56
N LEU A 210 -5.29 6.82 16.12
CA LEU A 210 -4.04 6.19 16.53
C LEU A 210 -3.06 7.27 16.97
N THR A 211 -2.13 6.91 17.87
CA THR A 211 -1.09 7.83 18.36
C THR A 211 0.26 7.39 17.82
N THR A 212 1.01 8.32 17.24
CA THR A 212 2.37 8.06 16.78
C THR A 212 3.34 7.94 17.96
N ALA A 213 4.43 7.21 17.76
CA ALA A 213 5.49 7.06 18.75
C ALA A 213 6.08 8.43 19.17
N PRO A 214 6.66 8.54 20.37
CA PRO A 214 7.28 9.78 20.82
C PRO A 214 8.40 10.27 19.89
N ALA A 215 8.54 11.58 19.79
CA ALA A 215 9.69 12.19 19.12
C ALA A 215 11.00 11.69 19.74
N GLY A 216 12.01 11.43 18.92
CA GLY A 216 13.27 10.81 19.34
C GLY A 216 13.24 9.27 19.40
N THR A 217 12.06 8.64 19.26
CA THR A 217 11.98 7.17 19.20
C THR A 217 12.67 6.66 17.93
N LEU A 218 13.51 5.64 18.08
CA LEU A 218 14.12 4.93 16.96
C LEU A 218 13.14 3.89 16.42
N ILE A 219 12.85 3.99 15.12
CA ILE A 219 12.03 3.03 14.37
C ILE A 219 12.82 2.48 13.19
N ASN A 220 12.22 1.57 12.41
CA ASN A 220 12.86 0.97 11.23
C ASN A 220 14.23 0.35 11.57
N GLY A 221 14.31 -0.47 12.62
CA GLY A 221 15.57 -1.07 13.06
C GLY A 221 16.65 -0.08 13.50
N GLY A 222 16.29 1.18 13.79
CA GLY A 222 17.21 2.25 14.14
C GLY A 222 17.54 3.19 12.97
N ALA A 223 17.11 2.88 11.75
CA ALA A 223 17.40 3.68 10.56
C ALA A 223 16.63 5.02 10.50
N PHE A 224 15.59 5.19 11.31
CA PHE A 224 14.82 6.43 11.35
C PHE A 224 14.49 6.86 12.77
N THR A 225 14.83 8.11 13.10
CA THR A 225 14.46 8.76 14.36
C THR A 225 13.20 9.58 14.14
N VAL A 226 12.14 9.31 14.91
CA VAL A 226 10.87 10.03 14.79
C VAL A 226 11.06 11.53 15.08
N PRO A 227 10.82 12.43 14.11
CA PRO A 227 11.00 13.86 14.32
C PRO A 227 9.83 14.46 15.11
N ALA A 228 10.03 15.62 15.73
CA ALA A 228 8.99 16.33 16.50
C ALA A 228 7.71 16.66 15.71
N ALA A 229 7.85 16.83 14.39
CA ALA A 229 6.72 17.04 13.49
C ALA A 229 5.79 15.83 13.37
N LEU A 230 6.33 14.61 13.53
CA LEU A 230 5.59 13.35 13.37
C LEU A 230 5.34 12.62 14.70
N GLY A 231 6.12 12.91 15.75
CA GLY A 231 6.02 12.22 17.04
C GLY A 231 4.97 12.80 17.99
N ASN A 232 4.44 11.93 18.86
CA ASN A 232 3.38 12.26 19.85
C ASN A 232 2.14 12.92 19.21
N LYS A 233 1.70 12.43 18.05
CA LYS A 233 0.54 12.98 17.34
C LYS A 233 -0.63 12.00 17.43
N ASN A 234 -1.78 12.49 17.82
CA ASN A 234 -3.04 11.81 17.59
C ASN A 234 -3.44 12.07 16.14
N ILE A 235 -3.57 11.00 15.37
CA ILE A 235 -4.00 11.03 13.99
C ILE A 235 -5.35 10.33 13.85
N HIS A 236 -6.12 10.73 12.84
CA HIS A 236 -7.46 10.18 12.61
C HIS A 236 -7.58 9.45 11.26
N PRO A 237 -6.88 8.32 11.09
CA PRO A 237 -6.87 7.60 9.82
C PRO A 237 -8.16 6.83 9.55
N TYR A 238 -8.94 6.50 10.58
CA TYR A 238 -10.06 5.56 10.46
C TYR A 238 -9.61 4.23 9.84
N SER A 239 -8.57 3.65 10.44
CA SER A 239 -7.95 2.39 10.03
C SER A 239 -7.03 1.89 11.14
N ASP A 240 -7.01 0.57 11.32
CA ASP A 240 -6.05 -0.16 12.15
C ASP A 240 -4.77 -0.59 11.39
N PHE A 241 -4.76 -0.43 10.07
CA PHE A 241 -3.70 -0.87 9.16
C PHE A 241 -3.40 -2.38 9.19
N LEU A 242 -4.34 -3.20 9.69
CA LEU A 242 -4.24 -4.65 9.73
C LEU A 242 -4.93 -5.31 8.54
N LEU A 243 -4.65 -6.59 8.32
CA LEU A 243 -5.26 -7.38 7.25
C LEU A 243 -6.56 -8.06 7.70
N HIS A 244 -7.63 -7.83 6.94
CA HIS A 244 -8.95 -8.40 7.20
C HIS A 244 -9.52 -9.08 5.97
N ASP A 245 -10.21 -10.20 6.16
CA ASP A 245 -11.03 -10.82 5.12
C ASP A 245 -12.44 -10.24 5.19
N VAL A 246 -12.70 -9.24 4.34
CA VAL A 246 -14.03 -8.63 4.19
C VAL A 246 -14.74 -9.13 2.92
N GLY A 247 -14.37 -10.31 2.42
CA GLY A 247 -15.00 -10.97 1.26
C GLY A 247 -14.63 -10.41 -0.10
N THR A 248 -13.63 -9.51 -0.16
CA THR A 248 -13.16 -8.89 -1.41
C THR A 248 -11.70 -9.20 -1.71
N GLY A 249 -11.06 -10.12 -0.97
CA GLY A 249 -9.68 -10.52 -1.24
C GLY A 249 -9.41 -10.93 -2.68
N ASP A 250 -8.16 -10.76 -3.11
CA ASP A 250 -7.73 -11.00 -4.49
C ASP A 250 -7.09 -12.38 -4.71
N GLY A 251 -6.99 -13.20 -3.66
CA GLY A 251 -6.37 -14.53 -3.72
C GLY A 251 -4.84 -14.50 -3.79
N ILE A 252 -4.19 -13.35 -3.59
CA ILE A 252 -2.73 -13.19 -3.70
C ILE A 252 -2.12 -13.01 -2.31
N ALA A 253 -1.20 -13.91 -1.94
CA ALA A 253 -0.29 -13.73 -0.81
C ALA A 253 0.97 -12.98 -1.27
N GLN A 254 1.55 -12.13 -0.41
CA GLN A 254 2.72 -11.30 -0.77
C GLN A 254 3.81 -11.23 0.29
N VAL A 255 3.54 -11.70 1.51
CA VAL A 255 4.50 -11.63 2.61
C VAL A 255 5.02 -13.03 2.91
N ILE A 256 6.35 -13.16 2.95
CA ILE A 256 7.02 -14.35 3.48
C ILE A 256 6.94 -14.28 5.00
N ASP A 257 6.45 -15.34 5.64
CA ASP A 257 6.51 -15.45 7.10
C ASP A 257 7.97 -15.66 7.53
N PRO A 258 8.54 -14.73 8.32
CA PRO A 258 9.95 -14.80 8.72
C PRO A 258 10.27 -16.03 9.59
N ASN A 259 9.28 -16.67 10.22
CA ASN A 259 9.50 -17.86 11.05
C ASN A 259 9.61 -19.14 10.22
N THR A 260 8.93 -19.20 9.08
CA THR A 260 8.87 -20.40 8.22
C THR A 260 9.67 -20.24 6.93
N GLY A 261 9.96 -19.01 6.50
CA GLY A 261 10.57 -18.71 5.21
C GLY A 261 9.63 -18.98 4.03
N GLN A 262 8.34 -19.23 4.28
CA GLN A 262 7.35 -19.56 3.26
C GLN A 262 6.37 -18.40 3.04
N LEU A 263 5.81 -18.32 1.83
CA LEU A 263 4.76 -17.36 1.52
C LEU A 263 3.52 -17.63 2.38
N ASP A 264 3.10 -16.63 3.17
CA ASP A 264 1.98 -16.76 4.09
C ASP A 264 0.65 -16.83 3.33
N GLN A 265 0.17 -18.04 3.06
CA GLN A 265 -1.07 -18.26 2.31
C GLN A 265 -2.33 -17.83 3.08
N THR A 266 -2.24 -17.60 4.40
CA THR A 266 -3.40 -17.21 5.22
C THR A 266 -3.90 -15.80 4.86
N MET A 267 -3.01 -14.96 4.33
CA MET A 267 -3.32 -13.57 3.95
C MET A 267 -3.98 -13.42 2.57
N LYS A 268 -4.08 -14.49 1.77
CA LYS A 268 -4.42 -14.39 0.34
C LYS A 268 -5.74 -13.68 0.08
N ASN A 269 -6.73 -13.87 0.96
CA ASN A 269 -8.05 -13.25 0.86
C ASN A 269 -8.21 -12.01 1.74
N LYS A 270 -7.16 -11.60 2.45
CA LYS A 270 -7.19 -10.44 3.33
C LYS A 270 -6.62 -9.21 2.66
N MET A 271 -7.15 -8.04 2.99
CA MET A 271 -6.66 -6.74 2.55
C MET A 271 -6.42 -5.85 3.74
N ARG A 272 -5.43 -4.97 3.63
CA ARG A 272 -5.18 -3.95 4.65
C ARG A 272 -6.38 -3.02 4.73
N THR A 273 -6.85 -2.73 5.93
CA THR A 273 -7.85 -1.68 6.17
C THR A 273 -7.33 -0.36 5.62
N ALA A 274 -7.90 0.14 4.52
CA ALA A 274 -7.54 1.42 3.97
C ALA A 274 -8.00 2.56 4.90
N PRO A 275 -7.19 3.60 5.14
CA PRO A 275 -7.62 4.72 5.97
C PRO A 275 -8.73 5.51 5.27
N LEU A 276 -9.80 5.84 6.00
CA LEU A 276 -10.95 6.58 5.45
C LEU A 276 -10.74 8.10 5.45
N TRP A 277 -9.66 8.62 6.02
CA TRP A 277 -9.33 10.04 5.86
C TRP A 277 -9.15 10.43 4.38
N GLY A 278 -9.79 11.51 3.95
CA GLY A 278 -9.83 11.91 2.54
C GLY A 278 -10.68 10.99 1.65
N VAL A 279 -11.48 10.05 2.21
CA VAL A 279 -12.37 9.22 1.38
C VAL A 279 -13.39 10.08 0.63
N ARG A 280 -13.75 11.27 1.12
CA ARG A 280 -14.69 12.17 0.42
C ARG A 280 -14.24 12.58 -1.00
N THR A 281 -12.92 12.57 -1.27
CA THR A 281 -12.36 12.96 -2.57
C THR A 281 -12.07 11.76 -3.48
N ARG A 282 -12.56 10.56 -3.13
CA ARG A 282 -12.39 9.34 -3.90
C ARG A 282 -13.71 8.95 -4.57
N ASN A 283 -13.63 8.66 -5.87
CA ASN A 283 -14.77 8.24 -6.70
C ASN A 283 -14.74 6.74 -7.02
N GLU A 284 -13.58 6.10 -6.89
CA GLU A 284 -13.38 4.65 -7.00
C GLU A 284 -12.97 4.13 -5.63
N LEU A 285 -13.69 3.12 -5.14
CA LEU A 285 -13.57 2.58 -3.78
C LEU A 285 -13.22 1.10 -3.82
N MET A 286 -12.86 0.57 -2.64
CA MET A 286 -12.27 -0.75 -2.45
C MET A 286 -10.89 -0.88 -3.11
N HIS A 287 -10.22 -2.01 -2.90
CA HIS A 287 -8.88 -2.21 -3.45
C HIS A 287 -8.89 -2.36 -4.97
N ASP A 288 -9.98 -2.82 -5.56
CA ASP A 288 -10.09 -3.08 -7.00
C ASP A 288 -10.72 -1.92 -7.81
N GLY A 289 -11.22 -0.89 -7.14
CA GLY A 289 -11.83 0.28 -7.77
C GLY A 289 -13.20 0.01 -8.40
N LEU A 290 -13.87 -1.09 -8.05
CA LEU A 290 -15.13 -1.48 -8.69
C LEU A 290 -16.39 -0.91 -8.03
N ASN A 291 -16.26 -0.06 -7.02
CA ASN A 291 -17.39 0.58 -6.33
C ASN A 291 -17.32 2.10 -6.47
N TYR A 292 -18.44 2.72 -6.87
CA TYR A 292 -18.50 4.15 -7.18
C TYR A 292 -19.32 4.96 -6.17
N THR A 293 -20.03 4.28 -5.27
CA THR A 293 -20.70 4.91 -4.13
C THR A 293 -20.26 4.29 -2.81
N ARG A 294 -20.29 5.10 -1.74
CA ARG A 294 -19.99 4.64 -0.38
C ARG A 294 -20.95 3.56 0.09
N ASN A 295 -22.22 3.66 -0.29
CA ASN A 295 -23.22 2.65 0.02
C ASN A 295 -22.89 1.30 -0.62
N GLU A 296 -22.51 1.26 -1.91
CA GLU A 296 -22.09 0.03 -2.58
C GLU A 296 -20.84 -0.56 -1.95
N ALA A 297 -19.83 0.28 -1.64
CA ALA A 297 -18.61 -0.17 -0.98
C ALA A 297 -18.91 -0.80 0.38
N ILE A 298 -19.75 -0.16 1.21
CA ILE A 298 -20.20 -0.71 2.49
C ILE A 298 -20.91 -2.05 2.28
N LEU A 299 -21.89 -2.13 1.38
CA LEU A 299 -22.68 -3.35 1.14
C LEU A 299 -21.87 -4.52 0.57
N ARG A 300 -20.69 -4.25 0.02
CA ARG A 300 -19.76 -5.27 -0.50
C ARG A 300 -18.89 -5.92 0.58
N HIS A 301 -18.81 -5.31 1.77
CA HIS A 301 -18.15 -5.98 2.89
C HIS A 301 -18.93 -7.24 3.29
N ALA A 302 -18.21 -8.29 3.64
CA ALA A 302 -18.74 -9.58 4.07
C ALA A 302 -17.77 -10.24 5.06
N ASN A 303 -17.87 -11.56 5.24
CA ASN A 303 -16.96 -12.37 6.06
C ASN A 303 -16.77 -11.80 7.48
N GLU A 304 -15.57 -11.33 7.84
CA GLU A 304 -15.31 -10.74 9.16
C GLU A 304 -16.28 -9.58 9.46
N ALA A 305 -16.70 -8.82 8.43
CA ALA A 305 -17.63 -7.70 8.56
C ALA A 305 -19.13 -8.08 8.50
N ASN A 306 -19.51 -9.37 8.43
CA ASN A 306 -20.90 -9.78 8.26
C ASN A 306 -21.86 -9.20 9.32
N GLY A 307 -21.43 -9.17 10.60
CA GLY A 307 -22.23 -8.58 11.67
C GLY A 307 -22.48 -7.09 11.45
N VAL A 308 -21.42 -6.34 11.10
CA VAL A 308 -21.47 -4.90 10.80
C VAL A 308 -22.39 -4.62 9.61
N ILE A 309 -22.30 -5.42 8.55
CA ILE A 309 -23.12 -5.21 7.34
C ILE A 309 -24.57 -5.60 7.54
N ASN A 310 -24.88 -6.62 8.34
CA ASN A 310 -26.26 -6.92 8.71
C ASN A 310 -26.88 -5.78 9.54
N PHE A 311 -26.12 -5.18 10.45
CA PHE A 311 -26.55 -3.97 11.16
C PHE A 311 -26.81 -2.81 10.18
N TYR A 312 -25.86 -2.52 9.28
CA TYR A 312 -26.00 -1.47 8.28
C TYR A 312 -27.23 -1.68 7.37
N ARG A 313 -27.49 -2.92 6.94
CA ARG A 313 -28.67 -3.25 6.11
C ARG A 313 -29.98 -2.90 6.81
N ASN A 314 -30.06 -3.11 8.13
CA ASN A 314 -31.22 -2.84 8.97
C ASN A 314 -31.40 -1.36 9.32
N LEU A 315 -30.42 -0.49 9.03
CA LEU A 315 -30.59 0.95 9.20
C LEU A 315 -31.66 1.48 8.24
N SER A 316 -32.44 2.44 8.74
CA SER A 316 -33.36 3.23 7.91
C SER A 316 -32.59 4.02 6.85
N THR A 317 -33.27 4.43 5.78
CA THR A 317 -32.67 5.28 4.74
C THR A 317 -32.04 6.56 5.32
N THR A 318 -32.70 7.19 6.30
CA THR A 318 -32.17 8.38 6.98
C THR A 318 -30.86 8.07 7.70
N GLN A 319 -30.78 6.97 8.44
CA GLN A 319 -29.56 6.56 9.14
C GLN A 319 -28.41 6.21 8.18
N LYS A 320 -28.71 5.53 7.06
CA LYS A 320 -27.71 5.27 6.02
C LYS A 320 -27.16 6.57 5.43
N ASN A 321 -28.02 7.54 5.15
CA ASN A 321 -27.60 8.86 4.65
C ASN A 321 -26.76 9.61 5.70
N GLN A 322 -27.13 9.57 6.98
CA GLN A 322 -26.33 10.16 8.06
C GLN A 322 -24.92 9.56 8.13
N LEU A 323 -24.80 8.23 8.05
CA LEU A 323 -23.50 7.56 8.01
C LEU A 323 -22.70 7.97 6.77
N ILE A 324 -23.35 8.08 5.60
CA ILE A 324 -22.70 8.55 4.36
C ILE A 324 -22.25 10.01 4.51
N ASP A 325 -23.02 10.89 5.14
CA ASP A 325 -22.64 12.28 5.42
C ASP A 325 -21.41 12.35 6.34
N PHE A 326 -21.33 11.45 7.33
CA PHE A 326 -20.14 11.31 8.15
C PHE A 326 -18.92 10.91 7.30
N LEU A 327 -19.03 9.91 6.44
CA LEU A 327 -17.94 9.50 5.55
C LEU A 327 -17.57 10.60 4.53
N ASN A 328 -18.54 11.38 4.05
CA ASN A 328 -18.30 12.54 3.20
C ASN A 328 -17.59 13.67 3.96
N SER A 329 -17.65 13.69 5.30
CA SER A 329 -16.86 14.60 6.11
C SER A 329 -15.38 14.19 6.19
N LEU A 330 -15.05 12.92 5.95
CA LEU A 330 -13.70 12.37 6.13
C LEU A 330 -12.75 12.69 4.99
#